data_AF-A0A812YKG3-F1
#
_entry.id   AF-A0A812YKG3-F1
#
_cell.length_a   1.000
_cell.length_b   1.000
_cell.length_c   1.000
_cell.angle_alpha   90.00
_cell.angle_beta   90.00
_cell.angle_gamma   90.00
#
_symmetry.space_group_name_H-M   'P 1'
#
loop_
_entity.id
_entity.type
_entity.pdbx_description
1 polymer ?
#
loop_
_entity_poly.entity_id
_entity_poly.type
_entity_poly.pdbx_seq_one_letter_code
_entity_poly.pdbx_strand_id
1 'polypeptide(L)'
;MGEQHQVHVWENTYIMAPKDDEKMLPSKVTAVIKNVMEGYLQDKEYAVEDAKAWTLDLSNEIKASVKQDLNIPRYKIIVQVVIGEQASQGIRVASKCLWDAGS
;
A
#
# COMPACT_ATOMS: atom_id res chain seq x y z
N MET A 1 -45.11 -33.29 -12.44
CA MET A 1 -44.38 -32.38 -11.52
C MET A 1 -43.17 -33.13 -11.02
N GLY A 2 -42.00 -32.86 -11.58
CA GLY A 2 -40.72 -33.38 -11.08
C GLY A 2 -39.77 -32.20 -10.99
N GLU A 3 -39.54 -31.70 -9.79
CA GLU A 3 -38.56 -30.65 -9.55
C GLU A 3 -37.16 -31.26 -9.62
N GLN A 4 -36.38 -30.82 -10.61
CA GLN A 4 -34.98 -31.21 -10.73
C GLN A 4 -34.16 -30.45 -9.66
N HIS A 5 -33.63 -31.18 -8.69
CA HIS A 5 -32.64 -30.64 -7.75
C HIS A 5 -31.31 -30.46 -8.49
N GLN A 6 -30.94 -29.20 -8.75
CA GLN A 6 -29.64 -28.87 -9.32
C GLN A 6 -28.57 -29.01 -8.22
N VAL A 7 -27.74 -30.05 -8.33
CA VAL A 7 -26.61 -30.25 -7.42
C VAL A 7 -25.51 -29.25 -7.78
N HIS A 8 -25.37 -28.19 -6.99
CA HIS A 8 -24.24 -27.27 -7.09
C HIS A 8 -22.99 -27.94 -6.49
N VAL A 9 -22.09 -28.40 -7.35
CA VAL A 9 -20.77 -28.86 -6.95
C VAL A 9 -19.89 -27.63 -6.71
N TRP A 10 -19.54 -27.37 -5.45
CA TRP A 10 -18.62 -26.31 -5.07
C TRP A 10 -17.20 -26.86 -5.06
N GLU A 11 -16.36 -26.41 -5.99
CA GLU A 11 -14.93 -26.72 -5.96
C GLU A 11 -14.22 -25.84 -4.92
N ASN A 12 -13.14 -26.36 -4.34
CA ASN A 12 -12.36 -25.63 -3.35
C ASN A 12 -11.55 -24.51 -4.04
N THR A 13 -11.96 -23.24 -3.86
CA THR A 13 -11.31 -22.07 -4.46
C THR A 13 -10.06 -21.59 -3.70
N TYR A 14 -9.49 -22.44 -2.84
CA TYR A 14 -8.31 -22.09 -2.05
C TYR A 14 -7.07 -21.96 -2.92
N ILE A 15 -6.67 -20.73 -3.18
CA ILE A 15 -5.43 -20.37 -3.88
C ILE A 15 -4.32 -20.08 -2.85
N MET A 16 -3.07 -20.47 -3.11
CA MET A 16 -1.92 -20.20 -2.20
C MET A 16 -1.07 -19.00 -2.61
N ALA A 17 -1.08 -18.64 -3.89
CA ALA A 17 -0.37 -17.47 -4.43
C ALA A 17 -1.38 -16.45 -4.99
N PRO A 18 -1.02 -15.16 -5.05
CA PRO A 18 -1.73 -14.19 -5.88
C PRO A 18 -1.58 -14.57 -7.35
N LYS A 19 -2.61 -14.26 -8.14
CA LYS A 19 -2.53 -14.36 -9.61
C LYS A 19 -1.55 -13.31 -10.16
N ASP A 20 -1.14 -13.46 -11.42
CA ASP A 20 -0.17 -12.55 -12.03
C ASP A 20 -0.66 -11.09 -12.10
N ASP A 21 -1.96 -10.89 -12.29
CA ASP A 21 -2.63 -9.58 -12.24
C ASP A 21 -2.83 -9.06 -10.81
N GLU A 22 -2.66 -9.92 -9.81
CA GLU A 22 -2.79 -9.61 -8.38
C GLU A 22 -1.44 -9.37 -7.69
N LYS A 23 -0.32 -9.48 -8.43
CA LYS A 23 1.03 -9.27 -7.91
C LYS A 23 1.32 -7.78 -7.69
N MET A 24 1.97 -7.49 -6.57
CA MET A 24 2.44 -6.13 -6.27
C MET A 24 3.60 -5.76 -7.20
N LEU A 25 3.40 -4.75 -8.05
CA LEU A 25 4.46 -4.19 -8.89
C LEU A 25 5.08 -2.97 -8.19
N PRO A 26 6.37 -3.00 -7.81
CA PRO A 26 7.00 -1.90 -7.07
C PRO A 26 6.90 -0.56 -7.78
N SER A 27 7.06 -0.54 -9.12
CA SER A 27 6.98 0.68 -9.93
C SER A 27 5.63 1.39 -9.83
N LYS A 28 4.52 0.64 -9.87
CA LYS A 28 3.17 1.18 -9.72
C LYS A 28 2.96 1.78 -8.32
N VAL A 29 3.44 1.09 -7.29
CA VAL A 29 3.34 1.55 -5.90
C VAL A 29 4.16 2.82 -5.68
N THR A 30 5.38 2.89 -6.23
CA THR A 30 6.22 4.09 -6.17
C THR A 30 5.55 5.28 -6.87
N ALA A 31 4.88 5.07 -8.00
CA ALA A 31 4.14 6.13 -8.69
C ALA A 31 2.97 6.67 -7.86
N VAL A 32 2.18 5.79 -7.25
CA VAL A 32 1.07 6.18 -6.36
C VAL A 32 1.59 6.98 -5.16
N ILE A 33 2.63 6.48 -4.47
CA ILE A 33 3.25 7.17 -3.33
C ILE A 33 3.71 8.56 -3.74
N LYS A 34 4.39 8.68 -4.88
CA LYS A 34 4.90 9.96 -5.37
C LYS A 34 3.77 10.96 -5.63
N ASN A 35 2.71 10.54 -6.32
CA ASN A 35 1.57 11.40 -6.63
C ASN A 35 0.88 11.92 -5.36
N VAL A 36 0.69 11.05 -4.36
CA VAL A 36 0.09 11.44 -3.07
C VAL A 36 0.99 12.41 -2.31
N MET A 37 2.30 12.12 -2.25
CA MET A 37 3.26 12.99 -1.56
C MET A 37 3.36 14.37 -2.21
N GLU A 38 3.48 14.44 -3.53
CA GLU A 38 3.54 15.70 -4.28
C GLU A 38 2.24 16.48 -4.10
N GLY A 39 1.07 15.85 -4.30
CA GLY A 39 -0.22 16.53 -4.16
C GLY A 39 -0.52 17.03 -2.74
N TYR A 40 -0.04 16.35 -1.70
CA TYR A 40 -0.30 16.74 -0.32
C TYR A 40 0.70 17.77 0.22
N LEU A 41 1.99 17.67 -0.13
CA LEU A 41 3.07 18.46 0.49
C LEU A 41 3.57 19.64 -0.37
N GLN A 42 3.23 19.72 -1.65
CA GLN A 42 3.79 20.72 -2.57
C GLN A 42 3.64 22.18 -2.08
N ASP A 43 2.52 22.51 -1.45
CA ASP A 43 2.20 23.88 -1.01
C ASP A 43 2.31 24.08 0.52
N LYS A 44 3.00 23.18 1.23
CA LYS A 44 3.12 23.20 2.69
C LYS A 44 4.53 23.58 3.15
N GLU A 45 4.61 24.54 4.06
CA GLU A 45 5.85 24.84 4.80
C GLU A 45 5.92 24.05 6.09
N TYR A 46 7.09 23.52 6.43
CA TYR A 46 7.24 22.67 7.61
C TYR A 46 6.90 23.40 8.92
N ALA A 47 5.95 22.84 9.67
CA ALA A 47 5.66 23.22 11.05
C ALA A 47 5.58 21.96 11.93
N VAL A 48 6.18 22.01 13.11
CA VAL A 48 6.33 20.84 14.00
C VAL A 48 4.97 20.26 14.42
N GLU A 49 4.00 21.11 14.71
CA GLU A 49 2.65 20.70 15.11
C GLU A 49 1.91 20.02 13.95
N ASP A 50 2.04 20.56 12.74
CA ASP A 50 1.36 20.05 11.56
C ASP A 50 2.01 18.76 11.02
N ALA A 51 3.35 18.62 11.15
CA ALA A 51 4.07 17.44 10.69
C ALA A 51 3.57 16.14 11.36
N LYS A 52 3.14 16.20 12.63
CA LYS A 52 2.51 15.06 13.31
C LYS A 52 1.18 14.67 12.66
N ALA A 53 0.34 15.64 12.30
CA ALA A 53 -0.92 15.35 11.61
C ALA A 53 -0.65 14.81 10.20
N TRP A 54 0.25 15.44 9.45
CA TRP A 54 0.58 15.04 8.08
C TRP A 54 1.16 13.64 7.99
N THR A 55 2.01 13.23 8.93
CA THR A 55 2.54 11.85 8.94
C THR A 55 1.41 10.81 9.04
N LEU A 56 0.41 11.06 9.89
CA LEU A 56 -0.74 10.16 10.04
C LEU A 56 -1.62 10.19 8.79
N ASP A 57 -1.97 11.37 8.31
CA ASP A 57 -2.84 11.56 7.14
C ASP A 57 -2.21 10.94 5.89
N LEU A 58 -0.94 11.25 5.59
CA LEU A 58 -0.21 10.67 4.48
C LEU A 58 -0.12 9.15 4.58
N SER A 59 0.12 8.61 5.79
CA SER A 59 0.22 7.15 5.96
C SER A 59 -1.11 6.46 5.63
N ASN A 60 -2.24 7.07 5.99
CA ASN A 60 -3.56 6.55 5.72
C ASN A 60 -3.94 6.73 4.25
N GLU A 61 -3.67 7.90 3.68
CA GLU A 61 -3.95 8.22 2.28
C GLU A 61 -3.17 7.29 1.35
N ILE A 62 -1.84 7.19 1.53
CA ILE A 62 -1.00 6.27 0.74
C ILE A 62 -1.53 4.84 0.84
N LYS A 63 -1.91 4.38 2.04
CA LYS A 63 -2.47 3.04 2.24
C LYS A 63 -3.80 2.87 1.51
N ALA A 64 -4.66 3.88 1.50
CA ALA A 64 -5.94 3.86 0.81
C ALA A 64 -5.76 3.88 -0.71
N SER A 65 -4.97 4.80 -1.25
CA SER A 65 -4.69 4.90 -2.70
C SER A 65 -4.03 3.62 -3.22
N VAL A 66 -3.04 3.06 -2.50
CA VAL A 66 -2.42 1.78 -2.89
C VAL A 66 -3.43 0.63 -2.92
N LYS A 67 -4.41 0.60 -2.01
CA LYS A 67 -5.47 -0.41 -2.03
C LYS A 67 -6.50 -0.21 -3.13
N GLN A 68 -6.78 1.04 -3.50
CA GLN A 68 -7.78 1.39 -4.50
C GLN A 68 -7.22 1.25 -5.92
N ASP A 69 -5.99 1.70 -6.14
CA ASP A 69 -5.36 1.79 -7.45
C ASP A 69 -4.68 0.48 -7.88
N LEU A 70 -4.31 -0.37 -6.91
CA LEU A 70 -3.71 -1.66 -7.19
C LEU A 70 -4.62 -2.82 -6.78
N ASN A 71 -4.83 -3.75 -7.72
CA ASN A 71 -5.51 -5.01 -7.46
C ASN A 71 -4.58 -5.97 -6.68
N ILE A 72 -4.38 -5.75 -5.37
CA ILE A 72 -3.49 -6.58 -4.53
C ILE A 72 -4.24 -7.17 -3.32
N PRO A 73 -5.31 -7.97 -3.53
CA PRO A 73 -6.24 -8.37 -2.47
C PRO A 73 -5.62 -9.22 -1.35
N ARG A 74 -4.47 -9.86 -1.62
CA ARG A 74 -3.82 -10.81 -0.69
C ARG A 74 -2.66 -10.23 0.10
N TYR A 75 -2.31 -8.96 -0.14
CA TYR A 75 -1.18 -8.31 0.53
C TYR A 75 -1.65 -7.52 1.74
N LYS A 76 -0.90 -7.63 2.85
CA LYS A 76 -1.03 -6.73 4.00
C LYS A 76 -0.12 -5.54 3.78
N ILE A 77 -0.71 -4.34 3.72
CA ILE A 77 0.02 -3.10 3.46
C ILE A 77 0.31 -2.39 4.78
N ILE A 78 1.59 -2.09 4.99
CA ILE A 78 2.11 -1.26 6.07
C ILE A 78 2.79 -0.06 5.41
N VAL A 79 2.47 1.14 5.89
CA VAL A 79 3.06 2.40 5.42
C VAL A 79 3.79 3.04 6.60
N GLN A 80 5.02 3.46 6.38
CA GLN A 80 5.83 4.23 7.32
C GLN A 80 6.17 5.56 6.68
N VAL A 81 5.81 6.66 7.33
CA VAL A 81 6.10 8.02 6.87
C VAL A 81 7.04 8.69 7.87
N VAL A 82 8.08 9.35 7.35
CA VAL A 82 9.01 10.17 8.13
C VAL A 82 9.05 11.54 7.48
N ILE A 83 8.71 12.57 8.26
CA ILE A 83 8.83 13.98 7.85
C ILE A 83 9.87 14.61 8.76
N GLY A 84 10.82 15.32 8.16
CA GLY A 84 11.87 16.06 8.88
C GLY A 84 12.18 17.36 8.18
N GLU A 85 12.58 18.36 8.96
CA GLU A 85 13.01 19.65 8.44
C GLU A 85 14.35 19.54 7.71
N GLN A 86 14.46 20.20 6.56
CA GLN A 86 15.71 20.31 5.82
C GLN A 86 16.61 21.40 6.43
N ALA A 87 17.09 21.17 7.65
CA ALA A 87 17.90 22.11 8.43
C ALA A 87 19.42 21.82 8.36
N SER A 88 19.94 21.40 7.19
CA SER A 88 21.32 20.91 7.03
C SER A 88 21.69 19.71 7.93
N GLN A 89 20.68 18.95 8.36
CA GLN A 89 20.85 17.71 9.12
C GLN A 89 20.85 16.50 8.18
N GLY A 90 21.67 15.50 8.49
CA GLY A 90 21.67 14.23 7.76
C GLY A 90 20.70 13.23 8.41
N ILE A 91 19.73 12.74 7.65
CA ILE A 91 18.82 11.66 8.09
C ILE A 91 19.19 10.38 7.32
N ARG A 92 19.39 9.27 8.04
CA ARG A 92 19.58 7.94 7.45
C ARG A 92 18.49 7.00 7.97
N VAL A 93 17.67 6.50 7.06
CA VAL A 93 16.64 5.50 7.34
C VAL A 93 17.10 4.16 6.79
N ALA A 94 17.05 3.11 7.61
CA ALA A 94 17.39 1.75 7.20
C ALA A 94 16.32 0.78 7.73
N SER A 95 15.92 -0.17 6.89
CA SER A 95 15.00 -1.25 7.24
C SER A 95 15.61 -2.60 6.89
N LYS A 96 15.49 -3.56 7.79
CA LYS A 96 15.80 -4.96 7.51
C LYS A 96 14.51 -5.75 7.41
N CYS A 97 14.40 -6.55 6.36
CA CYS A 97 13.22 -7.36 6.11
C CYS A 97 13.66 -8.78 5.75
N LEU A 98 12.88 -9.77 6.19
CA LEU A 98 13.03 -11.16 5.81
C LEU A 98 11.93 -11.46 4.80
N TRP A 99 12.33 -11.70 3.55
CA TRP A 99 11.42 -12.04 2.46
C TRP A 99 11.66 -13.48 2.05
N ASP A 100 10.59 -14.17 1.64
CA ASP A 100 10.75 -15.41 0.88
C ASP A 100 11.32 -15.04 -0.51
N ALA A 101 12.39 -15.72 -0.93
CA ALA A 101 13.06 -15.46 -2.20
C ALA A 101 12.36 -16.17 -3.38
N GLY A 102 11.38 -17.04 -3.10
CA GLY A 102 10.56 -17.70 -4.11
C GLY A 102 9.35 -16.84 -4.48
N SER A 103 9.48 -16.02 -5.53
CA SER A 103 8.35 -15.32 -6.18
C SER A 103 8.62 -15.08 -7.65
#